data_AF-A0A8J2Q394-F1
#
_entry.id   AF-A0A8J2Q394-F1
#
_cell.length_a   1.000
_cell.length_b   1.000
_cell.length_c   1.000
_cell.angle_alpha   90.00
_cell.angle_beta   90.00
_cell.angle_gamma   90.00
#
_symmetry.space_group_name_H-M   'P 1'
#
loop_
_entity.id
_entity.type
_entity.pdbx_description
1 polymer ?
#
loop_
_entity_poly.entity_id
_entity_poly.type
_entity_poly.pdbx_seq_one_letter_code
_entity_poly.pdbx_strand_id
1 'polypeptide(L)'
;MSLVKSQNLGLLKCPVIPNESSYEIVSEGPISIWYYGKREKKTDYYAFQVIREMVPISFITFHHQTTIIAQSSLPIYIPCNINIIVDGKKVKLYLGKGCQITNKDKRKRSMAISNEQFEIPKLNIIVIHCANVKQQFHDVIQVVITDEMIAYCGGKNHILLNAHDTRITVLQ
;
A
#
# COMPACT_ATOMS: atom_id res chain seq x y z
N MET A 1 -17.20 -37.91 -13.08
CA MET A 1 -16.55 -36.68 -13.60
C MET A 1 -16.30 -35.74 -12.44
N SER A 2 -15.18 -35.02 -12.49
CA SER A 2 -14.30 -34.65 -11.37
C SER A 2 -14.92 -33.79 -10.26
N LEU A 3 -14.69 -34.22 -9.00
CA LEU A 3 -14.68 -33.35 -7.83
C LEU A 3 -13.59 -32.28 -8.00
N VAL A 4 -13.99 -31.03 -8.17
CA VAL A 4 -13.10 -29.89 -7.96
C VAL A 4 -12.87 -29.80 -6.46
N LYS A 5 -11.66 -30.18 -6.03
CA LYS A 5 -11.19 -30.00 -4.65
C LYS A 5 -11.27 -28.52 -4.30
N SER A 6 -12.19 -28.16 -3.41
CA SER A 6 -12.16 -26.87 -2.71
C SER A 6 -10.90 -26.84 -1.84
N GLN A 7 -9.85 -26.20 -2.34
CA GLN A 7 -8.67 -25.92 -1.54
C GLN A 7 -9.01 -24.81 -0.55
N ASN A 8 -9.07 -25.21 0.73
CA ASN A 8 -9.19 -24.40 1.94
C ASN A 8 -9.02 -22.88 1.77
N LEU A 9 -10.16 -22.21 1.95
CA LEU A 9 -10.34 -20.78 2.21
C LEU A 9 -9.53 -20.36 3.44
N GLY A 10 -8.40 -19.71 3.21
CA GLY A 10 -7.62 -19.03 4.23
C GLY A 10 -7.79 -17.53 4.05
N LEU A 11 -8.74 -16.94 4.78
CA LEU A 11 -8.91 -15.50 4.94
C LEU A 11 -7.62 -14.90 5.52
N LEU A 12 -7.01 -13.95 4.83
CA LEU A 12 -5.89 -13.20 5.40
C LEU A 12 -6.46 -11.98 6.13
N LYS A 13 -6.53 -12.07 7.48
CA LYS A 13 -6.27 -10.90 8.32
C LYS A 13 -4.90 -10.34 7.90
N CYS A 14 -4.72 -9.01 7.95
CA CYS A 14 -3.47 -8.27 7.68
C CYS A 14 -2.22 -9.18 7.66
N PRO A 15 -1.46 -9.25 6.54
CA PRO A 15 -0.47 -10.30 6.30
C PRO A 15 0.36 -10.59 7.55
N VAL A 16 0.30 -11.86 7.96
CA VAL A 16 0.98 -12.42 9.13
C VAL A 16 2.48 -12.12 9.02
N ILE A 17 3.06 -11.90 10.20
CA ILE A 17 4.48 -11.72 10.55
C ILE A 17 5.43 -12.36 9.51
N PRO A 18 6.56 -11.69 9.20
CA PRO A 18 7.62 -12.26 8.36
C PRO A 18 7.88 -13.74 8.67
N ASN A 19 7.92 -14.57 7.62
CA ASN A 19 8.23 -15.99 7.69
C ASN A 19 9.45 -16.33 6.81
N GLU A 20 9.88 -17.58 6.80
CA GLU A 20 11.05 -18.04 6.04
C GLU A 20 10.95 -17.80 4.51
N SER A 21 9.74 -17.51 4.00
CA SER A 21 9.46 -17.17 2.60
C SER A 21 9.28 -15.67 2.36
N SER A 22 9.70 -14.84 3.30
CA SER A 22 9.73 -13.38 3.16
C SER A 22 11.12 -12.85 3.41
N TYR A 23 11.47 -11.75 2.75
CA TYR A 23 12.69 -11.02 3.06
C TYR A 23 12.43 -9.52 3.11
N GLU A 24 13.20 -8.85 3.97
CA GLU A 24 13.12 -7.42 4.19
C GLU A 24 13.73 -6.67 3.00
N ILE A 25 13.00 -5.69 2.47
CA ILE A 25 13.46 -4.82 1.38
C ILE A 25 14.11 -3.56 1.97
N VAL A 26 13.42 -2.90 2.90
CA VAL A 26 13.86 -1.67 3.55
C VAL A 26 13.38 -1.67 5.01
N SER A 27 14.28 -1.32 5.92
CA SER A 27 14.01 -1.12 7.35
C SER A 27 14.45 0.28 7.74
N GLU A 28 13.64 1.27 7.41
CA GLU A 28 13.93 2.66 7.72
C GLU A 28 12.87 3.12 8.73
N GLY A 29 13.27 3.41 9.98
CA GLY A 29 12.45 3.96 11.08
C GLY A 29 11.08 3.32 11.26
N PRO A 30 9.94 4.05 11.26
CA PRO A 30 8.69 3.42 11.66
C PRO A 30 8.00 2.62 10.55
N ILE A 31 8.70 2.37 9.44
CA ILE A 31 8.19 1.65 8.28
C ILE A 31 9.17 0.54 7.95
N SER A 32 8.62 -0.65 7.71
CA SER A 32 9.37 -1.76 7.12
C SER A 32 8.65 -2.25 5.88
N ILE A 33 9.38 -2.47 4.80
CA ILE A 33 8.85 -2.97 3.53
C ILE A 33 9.35 -4.39 3.34
N TRP A 34 8.43 -5.30 3.08
CA TRP A 34 8.72 -6.73 2.98
C TRP A 34 8.23 -7.29 1.65
N TYR A 35 9.04 -8.14 1.04
CA TYR A 35 8.63 -8.93 -0.11
C TYR A 35 8.27 -10.34 0.33
N TYR A 36 7.08 -10.80 -0.06
CA TYR A 36 6.59 -12.15 0.21
C TYR A 36 6.59 -12.95 -1.08
N GLY A 37 7.51 -13.89 -1.24
CA GLY A 37 7.68 -14.66 -2.47
C GLY A 37 8.70 -15.79 -2.32
N LYS A 38 8.69 -16.76 -3.23
CA LYS A 38 9.69 -17.84 -3.20
C LYS A 38 11.06 -17.27 -3.56
N ARG A 39 12.08 -17.68 -2.80
CA ARG A 39 13.47 -17.25 -2.98
C ARG A 39 14.08 -17.96 -4.20
N GLU A 40 13.61 -17.66 -5.39
CA GLU A 40 14.16 -18.18 -6.65
C GLU A 40 14.59 -17.01 -7.52
N LYS A 41 15.90 -16.95 -7.84
CA LYS A 41 16.62 -16.09 -8.82
C LYS A 41 16.07 -14.69 -9.08
N LYS A 42 16.85 -13.63 -8.78
CA LYS A 42 16.77 -12.24 -9.31
C LYS A 42 15.52 -11.97 -10.18
N THR A 43 14.36 -11.82 -9.57
CA THR A 43 13.15 -11.46 -10.30
C THR A 43 12.34 -10.54 -9.40
N ASP A 44 12.58 -9.25 -9.59
CA ASP A 44 11.59 -8.23 -9.92
C ASP A 44 12.22 -6.84 -9.72
N TYR A 45 12.08 -5.96 -10.71
CA TYR A 45 12.60 -4.60 -10.64
C TYR A 45 11.62 -3.74 -9.84
N TYR A 46 11.68 -3.86 -8.52
CA TYR A 46 11.07 -2.87 -7.62
C TYR A 46 12.12 -1.87 -7.16
N ALA A 47 11.71 -0.62 -7.02
CA ALA A 47 12.51 0.46 -6.49
C ALA A 47 11.68 1.22 -5.45
N PHE A 48 12.30 1.49 -4.31
CA PHE A 48 11.72 2.26 -3.21
C PHE A 48 12.63 3.43 -2.87
N GLN A 49 12.05 4.60 -2.71
CA GLN A 49 12.72 5.75 -2.09
C GLN A 49 11.91 6.15 -0.85
N VAL A 50 12.56 6.11 0.32
CA VAL A 50 11.96 6.56 1.59
C VAL A 50 12.55 7.92 1.92
N ILE A 51 11.72 8.96 1.86
CA ILE A 51 12.09 10.33 2.20
C ILE A 51 11.53 10.64 3.59
N ARG A 52 12.43 11.08 4.48
CA ARG A 52 12.10 11.59 5.81
C ARG A 52 12.54 13.04 5.88
N GLU A 53 11.65 13.93 6.26
CA GLU A 53 12.09 15.27 6.63
C GLU A 53 12.82 15.22 7.98
N MET A 54 14.09 15.62 8.01
CA MET A 54 14.77 16.02 9.24
C MET A 54 14.46 17.48 9.52
N VAL A 55 13.90 17.74 10.70
CA VAL A 55 13.55 19.07 11.18
C VAL A 55 14.79 19.94 11.41
N PRO A 56 14.81 21.24 11.02
CA PRO A 56 15.86 22.16 11.40
C PRO A 56 15.66 22.72 12.82
N ILE A 57 16.78 22.99 13.48
CA ILE A 57 16.91 23.53 14.84
C ILE A 57 16.10 24.84 15.00
N SER A 58 15.23 24.86 16.03
CA SER A 58 14.48 26.00 16.59
C SER A 58 13.19 26.47 15.90
N PHE A 59 12.27 25.56 15.55
CA PHE A 59 10.82 25.86 15.51
C PHE A 59 10.00 24.63 15.98
N ILE A 60 8.81 24.84 16.55
CA ILE A 60 7.89 23.76 16.94
C ILE A 60 7.48 23.01 15.67
N THR A 61 8.02 21.82 15.46
CA THR A 61 7.56 20.96 14.36
C THR A 61 6.25 20.31 14.71
N PHE A 62 5.20 20.86 14.14
CA PHE A 62 3.94 20.17 14.01
C PHE A 62 4.03 19.27 12.77
N HIS A 63 4.14 17.96 13.02
CA HIS A 63 4.06 16.84 12.07
C HIS A 63 5.32 16.55 11.25
N HIS A 64 6.02 15.49 11.65
CA HIS A 64 6.92 14.76 10.76
C HIS A 64 6.10 14.15 9.61
N GLN A 65 6.71 14.04 8.44
CA GLN A 65 6.13 13.33 7.30
C GLN A 65 7.14 12.32 6.75
N THR A 66 6.71 11.07 6.60
CA THR A 66 7.44 10.02 5.89
C THR A 66 6.76 9.74 4.55
N THR A 67 7.49 9.92 3.45
CA THR A 67 7.00 9.66 2.09
C THR A 67 7.72 8.46 1.48
N ILE A 68 6.95 7.48 1.00
CA ILE A 68 7.44 6.31 0.27
C ILE A 68 7.08 6.48 -1.20
N ILE A 69 8.07 6.59 -2.07
CA ILE A 69 7.87 6.52 -3.51
C ILE A 69 8.13 5.08 -3.94
N ALA A 70 7.10 4.44 -4.49
CA ALA A 70 7.16 3.04 -4.91
C ALA A 70 7.06 2.97 -6.43
N GLN A 71 7.92 2.15 -7.05
CA GLN A 71 7.85 1.74 -8.45
C GLN A 71 8.10 0.23 -8.51
N SER A 72 7.16 -0.54 -9.08
CA SER A 72 7.26 -2.00 -9.06
C SER A 72 6.39 -2.65 -10.13
N SER A 73 6.89 -3.71 -10.76
CA SER A 73 6.10 -4.65 -11.57
C SER A 73 5.20 -5.56 -10.72
N LEU A 74 5.56 -5.74 -9.44
CA LEU A 74 4.81 -6.52 -8.48
C LEU A 74 3.71 -5.70 -7.81
N PRO A 75 2.59 -6.32 -7.45
CA PRO A 75 1.57 -5.67 -6.66
C PRO A 75 2.07 -5.24 -5.28
N ILE A 76 1.55 -4.11 -4.79
CA ILE A 76 1.83 -3.59 -3.46
C ILE A 76 0.58 -3.59 -2.59
N TYR A 77 0.72 -3.98 -1.32
CA TYR A 77 -0.28 -3.82 -0.29
C TYR A 77 0.07 -2.64 0.62
N ILE A 78 -0.86 -1.69 0.71
CA ILE A 78 -0.76 -0.50 1.54
C ILE A 78 -1.78 -0.65 2.67
N PRO A 79 -1.36 -0.64 3.95
CA PRO A 79 -2.27 -0.84 5.07
C PRO A 79 -3.23 0.35 5.26
N CYS A 80 -4.21 0.17 6.14
CA CYS A 80 -5.28 1.12 6.34
C CYS A 80 -4.81 2.48 6.91
N ASN A 81 -5.61 3.52 6.73
CA ASN A 81 -5.38 4.88 7.26
C ASN A 81 -4.08 5.58 6.79
N ILE A 82 -3.44 5.08 5.73
CA ILE A 82 -2.30 5.72 5.06
C ILE A 82 -2.77 6.61 3.92
N ASN A 83 -2.10 7.75 3.74
CA ASN A 83 -2.33 8.64 2.61
C ASN A 83 -1.68 8.07 1.35
N ILE A 84 -2.39 8.12 0.23
CA ILE A 84 -1.92 7.59 -1.05
C ILE A 84 -2.02 8.70 -2.09
N ILE A 85 -0.95 8.91 -2.86
CA ILE A 85 -0.95 9.73 -4.07
C ILE A 85 -0.74 8.78 -5.25
N VAL A 86 -1.64 8.84 -6.22
CA VAL A 86 -1.43 8.19 -7.52
C VAL A 86 -0.95 9.24 -8.50
N ASP A 87 0.35 9.21 -8.77
CA ASP A 87 1.02 10.16 -9.68
C ASP A 87 1.36 9.51 -11.04
N GLY A 88 1.35 8.18 -11.11
CA GLY A 88 1.61 7.43 -12.32
C GLY A 88 0.38 7.13 -13.19
N LYS A 89 0.65 6.82 -14.45
CA LYS A 89 -0.31 6.42 -15.49
C LYS A 89 -0.64 4.93 -15.43
N LYS A 90 -1.81 4.54 -15.94
CA LYS A 90 -2.33 3.16 -16.03
C LYS A 90 -2.29 2.36 -14.72
N VAL A 91 -2.34 3.04 -13.58
CA VAL A 91 -2.35 2.41 -12.25
C VAL A 91 -3.65 1.63 -12.06
N LYS A 92 -3.57 0.48 -11.40
CA LYS A 92 -4.73 -0.31 -10.96
C LYS A 92 -4.84 -0.25 -9.45
N LEU A 93 -5.91 0.35 -8.95
CA LEU A 93 -6.23 0.42 -7.53
C LEU A 93 -7.31 -0.58 -7.15
N TYR A 94 -7.02 -1.38 -6.15
CA TYR A 94 -7.96 -2.28 -5.49
C TYR A 94 -8.25 -1.72 -4.10
N LEU A 95 -9.51 -1.33 -3.85
CA LEU A 95 -9.86 -0.53 -2.68
C LEU A 95 -10.62 -1.34 -1.64
N GLY A 96 -10.04 -1.42 -0.43
CA GLY A 96 -10.73 -1.87 0.76
C GLY A 96 -11.74 -0.84 1.30
N LYS A 97 -12.53 -1.28 2.29
CA LYS A 97 -13.62 -0.51 2.91
C LYS A 97 -13.23 0.90 3.32
N GLY A 98 -14.05 1.88 2.93
CA GLY A 98 -13.98 3.25 3.47
C GLY A 98 -12.85 4.10 2.90
N CYS A 99 -12.17 3.67 1.83
CA CYS A 99 -11.25 4.52 1.10
C CYS A 99 -11.99 5.74 0.55
N GLN A 100 -11.34 6.91 0.64
CA GLN A 100 -11.84 8.19 0.14
C GLN A 100 -10.98 8.64 -1.03
N ILE A 101 -11.59 8.92 -2.17
CA ILE A 101 -10.87 9.33 -3.37
C ILE A 101 -11.12 10.81 -3.66
N THR A 102 -10.04 11.54 -3.90
CA THR A 102 -10.07 12.95 -4.30
C THR A 102 -9.28 13.09 -5.59
N ASN A 103 -9.87 13.70 -6.62
CA ASN A 103 -9.13 14.05 -7.83
C ASN A 103 -8.37 15.37 -7.63
N LYS A 104 -7.27 15.56 -8.38
CA LYS A 104 -6.46 16.80 -8.40
C LYS A 104 -7.30 18.08 -8.52
N ASP A 105 -8.39 18.04 -9.28
CA ASP A 105 -9.33 19.17 -9.44
C ASP A 105 -10.27 19.39 -8.24
N LYS A 106 -9.97 18.80 -7.07
CA LYS A 106 -10.76 18.82 -5.82
C LYS A 106 -12.21 18.36 -5.93
N ARG A 107 -12.64 17.82 -7.08
CA ARG A 107 -13.92 17.13 -7.23
C ARG A 107 -13.84 15.78 -6.51
N LYS A 108 -14.40 15.72 -5.30
CA LYS A 108 -14.58 14.46 -4.55
C LYS A 108 -15.35 13.47 -5.43
N ARG A 109 -14.81 12.28 -5.61
CA ARG A 109 -15.51 11.16 -6.27
C ARG A 109 -15.44 9.95 -5.36
N SER A 110 -16.60 9.37 -5.07
CA SER A 110 -16.81 8.04 -4.49
C SER A 110 -16.09 7.70 -3.16
N MET A 111 -16.90 7.41 -2.14
CA MET A 111 -16.50 6.49 -1.07
C MET A 111 -16.57 5.06 -1.60
N ALA A 112 -15.50 4.28 -1.47
CA ALA A 112 -15.56 2.84 -1.70
C ALA A 112 -16.33 2.19 -0.53
N ILE A 113 -17.57 1.77 -0.78
CA ILE A 113 -18.41 1.07 0.20
C ILE A 113 -18.40 -0.42 -0.15
N SER A 114 -17.56 -1.19 0.52
CA SER A 114 -17.76 -2.63 0.67
C SER A 114 -17.49 -3.00 2.13
N ASN A 115 -18.31 -3.88 2.69
CA ASN A 115 -18.25 -4.35 4.07
C ASN A 115 -17.45 -5.64 4.24
N GLU A 116 -16.88 -6.18 3.16
CA GLU A 116 -16.34 -7.52 3.13
C GLU A 116 -14.81 -7.55 3.24
N GLN A 117 -14.30 -8.69 3.70
CA GLN A 117 -12.87 -8.98 3.75
C GLN A 117 -12.41 -9.32 2.33
N PHE A 118 -11.45 -8.58 1.79
CA PHE A 118 -11.00 -8.77 0.42
C PHE A 118 -9.74 -9.63 0.34
N GLU A 119 -9.59 -10.32 -0.79
CA GLU A 119 -8.41 -11.12 -1.08
C GLU A 119 -7.28 -10.29 -1.71
N ILE A 120 -6.06 -10.53 -1.24
CA ILE A 120 -4.82 -10.04 -1.84
C ILE A 120 -3.96 -11.24 -2.27
N PRO A 121 -3.05 -11.07 -3.25
CA PRO A 121 -2.12 -12.13 -3.61
C PRO A 121 -1.38 -12.69 -2.40
N LYS A 122 -1.33 -14.03 -2.26
CA LYS A 122 -0.63 -14.73 -1.16
C LYS A 122 0.89 -14.73 -1.29
N LEU A 123 1.39 -14.58 -2.52
CA LEU A 123 2.81 -14.58 -2.88
C LEU A 123 3.02 -13.59 -4.02
N ASN A 124 4.29 -13.21 -4.21
CA ASN A 124 4.76 -12.23 -5.18
C ASN A 124 4.06 -10.87 -4.97
N ILE A 125 4.10 -10.41 -3.72
CA ILE A 125 3.51 -9.14 -3.29
C ILE A 125 4.48 -8.40 -2.38
N ILE A 126 4.47 -7.08 -2.49
CA ILE A 126 5.20 -6.20 -1.59
C ILE A 126 4.24 -5.68 -0.54
N VAL A 127 4.60 -5.77 0.73
CA VAL A 127 3.76 -5.38 1.86
C VAL A 127 4.45 -4.28 2.63
N ILE A 128 3.75 -3.16 2.79
CA ILE A 128 4.19 -2.07 3.68
C ILE A 128 3.66 -2.36 5.07
N HIS A 129 4.56 -2.44 6.04
CA HIS A 129 4.24 -2.49 7.46
C HIS A 129 4.62 -1.16 8.10
N CYS A 130 3.73 -0.62 8.91
CA CYS A 130 3.95 0.62 9.62
C CYS A 130 3.71 0.43 11.12
N ALA A 131 4.62 0.95 11.94
CA ALA A 131 4.37 1.13 13.36
C ALA A 131 3.17 2.07 13.57
N ASN A 132 2.65 2.14 14.80
CA ASN A 132 1.54 3.04 15.15
C ASN A 132 2.01 4.51 15.26
N VAL A 133 2.45 5.05 14.13
CA VAL A 133 3.15 6.33 14.03
C VAL A 133 2.31 7.52 14.37
N LYS A 134 1.00 7.47 14.07
CA LYS A 134 0.10 8.59 14.34
C LYS A 134 -0.07 8.82 15.84
N GLN A 135 -0.11 7.75 16.62
CA GLN A 135 -0.25 7.83 18.08
C GLN A 135 1.09 8.01 18.77
N GLN A 136 2.16 7.38 18.26
CA GLN A 136 3.47 7.38 18.93
C GLN A 136 4.36 8.57 18.54
N PHE A 137 4.28 9.05 17.29
CA PHE A 137 5.23 10.01 16.73
C PHE A 137 4.56 11.21 16.04
N HIS A 138 3.23 11.27 16.04
CA HIS A 138 2.44 12.27 15.29
C HIS A 138 2.86 12.44 13.82
N ASP A 139 3.45 11.38 13.24
CA ASP A 139 4.01 11.34 11.90
C ASP A 139 2.93 10.94 10.89
N VAL A 140 2.99 11.53 9.69
CA VAL A 140 2.09 11.25 8.58
C VAL A 140 2.81 10.40 7.55
N ILE A 141 2.29 9.21 7.28
CA ILE A 141 2.81 8.34 6.22
C ILE A 141 2.02 8.58 4.93
N GLN A 142 2.77 8.79 3.85
CA GLN A 142 2.25 8.89 2.50
C GLN A 142 2.97 7.92 1.56
N VAL A 143 2.20 7.26 0.68
CA VAL A 143 2.72 6.39 -0.37
C VAL A 143 2.41 7.02 -1.73
N VAL A 144 3.42 7.19 -2.56
CA VAL A 144 3.30 7.66 -3.95
C VAL A 144 3.41 6.46 -4.88
N ILE A 145 2.38 6.23 -5.68
CA ILE A 145 2.27 5.13 -6.65
C ILE A 145 2.57 5.67 -8.05
N THR A 146 3.52 5.05 -8.73
CA THR A 146 3.99 5.42 -10.09
C THR A 146 3.40 4.53 -11.18
N ASP A 147 3.87 4.72 -12.42
CA ASP A 147 3.31 4.13 -13.64
C ASP A 147 3.11 2.60 -13.57
N GLU A 148 2.00 2.15 -14.17
CA GLU A 148 1.64 0.75 -14.42
C GLU A 148 1.53 -0.17 -13.19
N MET A 149 1.62 0.41 -11.99
CA MET A 149 1.56 -0.33 -10.73
C MET A 149 0.17 -0.89 -10.42
N ILE A 150 0.17 -1.96 -9.64
CA ILE A 150 -1.02 -2.56 -9.02
C ILE A 150 -0.95 -2.33 -7.51
N ALA A 151 -1.94 -1.67 -6.91
CA ALA A 151 -1.97 -1.40 -5.47
C ALA A 151 -3.27 -1.87 -4.81
N TYR A 152 -3.12 -2.59 -3.71
CA TYR A 152 -4.19 -3.03 -2.81
C TYR A 152 -4.20 -2.13 -1.56
N CYS A 153 -5.32 -1.48 -1.31
CA CYS A 153 -5.48 -0.54 -0.20
C CYS A 153 -6.28 -1.19 0.93
N GLY A 154 -5.70 -1.26 2.13
CA GLY A 154 -6.24 -1.89 3.33
C GLY A 154 -7.60 -1.35 3.80
N GLY A 155 -7.98 -0.14 3.36
CA GLY A 155 -9.23 0.52 3.72
C GLY A 155 -9.00 1.80 4.51
N LYS A 156 -10.00 2.68 4.53
CA LYS A 156 -9.91 4.01 5.18
C LYS A 156 -8.71 4.85 4.71
N ASN A 157 -8.14 4.54 3.55
CA ASN A 157 -7.06 5.31 2.95
C ASN A 157 -7.62 6.60 2.33
N HIS A 158 -6.85 7.68 2.39
CA HIS A 158 -7.14 8.90 1.65
C HIS A 158 -6.30 8.88 0.37
N ILE A 159 -6.97 8.85 -0.78
CA ILE A 159 -6.34 8.64 -2.08
C ILE A 159 -6.50 9.91 -2.91
N LEU A 160 -5.38 10.55 -3.24
CA LEU A 160 -5.30 11.65 -4.19
C LEU A 160 -4.95 11.08 -5.58
N LEU A 161 -5.84 11.26 -6.54
CA LEU A 161 -5.61 10.88 -7.93
C LEU A 161 -5.13 12.09 -8.74
N ASN A 162 -3.86 12.06 -9.13
CA ASN A 162 -3.29 13.03 -10.06
C ASN A 162 -3.40 12.55 -11.53
N ALA A 163 -3.47 11.24 -11.75
CA ALA A 163 -3.60 10.64 -13.08
C ALA A 163 -5.04 10.18 -13.38
N HIS A 164 -5.56 10.56 -14.56
CA HIS A 164 -6.94 10.30 -14.97
C HIS A 164 -7.19 8.87 -15.49
N ASP A 165 -6.14 8.13 -15.87
CA ASP A 165 -6.23 6.79 -16.45
C ASP A 165 -6.08 5.66 -15.41
N THR A 166 -6.22 6.00 -14.13
CA THR A 166 -6.24 5.05 -13.02
C THR A 166 -7.50 4.18 -13.08
N ARG A 167 -7.33 2.86 -13.14
CA ARG A 167 -8.44 1.90 -13.03
C ARG A 167 -8.71 1.62 -11.57
N ILE A 168 -9.96 1.79 -11.15
CA ILE A 168 -10.37 1.58 -9.76
C ILE A 168 -11.32 0.38 -9.71
N THR A 169 -10.96 -0.59 -8.88
CA THR A 169 -11.79 -1.74 -8.55
C THR A 169 -12.07 -1.70 -7.06
N VAL A 170 -13.34 -1.59 -6.69
CA VAL A 170 -13.76 -1.76 -5.29
C VAL A 170 -13.75 -3.25 -5.01
N LEU A 171 -13.03 -3.63 -3.96
CA LEU A 171 -12.96 -5.04 -3.58
C LEU A 171 -14.28 -5.44 -2.92
N GLN A 172 -14.93 -6.42 -3.53
CA GLN A 172 -16.16 -7.02 -3.04
C GLN A 172 -15.85 -8.08 -2.00
#